data_AF-A0A933XUL1-F1
#
_entry.id   AF-A0A933XUL1-F1
#
_cell.length_a   1.000
_cell.length_b   1.000
_cell.length_c   1.000
_cell.angle_alpha   90.00
_cell.angle_beta   90.00
_cell.angle_gamma   90.00
#
_symmetry.space_group_name_H-M   'P 1'
#
loop_
_entity.id
_entity.type
_entity.pdbx_description
1 polymer ?
#
loop_
_entity_poly.entity_id
_entity_poly.type
_entity_poly.pdbx_seq_one_letter_code
_entity_poly.pdbx_strand_id
1 'polypeptide(L)'
;MAKKPFINKYGFVEYPFLHDQRKGKNWWFWNLLEDYLKRRARQKKGPDYTRDDMDEDFRQILPETKLKFYALVPAGMGMEFKLIGKYETPELTHLEDPVPYIAEKYGGGKFKVNIYHQGTFAGTENYKAHGDPKWVQIPDDSPLGA
;
A
#
# COMPACT_ATOMS: atom_id res chain seq x y z
N MET A 1 17.20 16.55 -14.16
CA MET A 1 18.33 16.18 -13.28
C MET A 1 17.79 15.37 -12.11
N ALA A 2 18.19 14.12 -11.94
CA ALA A 2 17.78 13.33 -10.78
C ALA A 2 18.42 13.94 -9.51
N LYS A 3 17.62 14.27 -8.50
CA LYS A 3 18.13 14.78 -7.21
C LYS A 3 19.08 13.74 -6.60
N LYS A 4 20.19 14.20 -6.02
CA LYS A 4 21.13 13.33 -5.29
C LYS A 4 20.40 12.74 -4.07
N PRO A 5 20.57 11.44 -3.79
CA PRO A 5 20.00 10.83 -2.60
C PRO A 5 20.57 11.49 -1.34
N PHE A 6 19.69 11.95 -0.45
CA PHE A 6 20.02 12.42 0.91
C PHE A 6 19.46 11.43 1.94
N ILE A 7 20.23 11.18 3.00
CA ILE A 7 19.84 10.34 4.13
C ILE A 7 19.33 11.27 5.22
N ASN A 8 18.04 11.21 5.55
CA ASN A 8 17.53 11.99 6.69
C ASN A 8 18.06 11.41 8.02
N LYS A 9 17.90 12.15 9.14
CA LYS A 9 18.37 11.73 10.48
C LYS A 9 17.81 10.38 10.97
N TYR A 10 16.84 9.82 10.25
CA TYR A 10 16.21 8.53 10.53
C TYR A 10 16.66 7.42 9.56
N GLY A 11 17.70 7.67 8.76
CA GLY A 11 18.30 6.66 7.87
C GLY A 11 17.55 6.44 6.56
N PHE A 12 16.58 7.27 6.20
CA PHE A 12 15.85 7.13 4.93
C PHE A 12 16.60 7.82 3.79
N VAL A 13 17.05 7.02 2.82
CA VAL A 13 17.56 7.49 1.52
C VAL A 13 16.39 7.97 0.66
N GLU A 14 16.39 9.24 0.25
CA GLU A 14 15.54 9.72 -0.85
C GLU A 14 15.93 9.01 -2.14
N TYR A 15 15.09 8.07 -2.60
CA TYR A 15 15.24 7.46 -3.92
C TYR A 15 14.32 8.18 -4.91
N PRO A 16 14.80 8.57 -6.10
CA PRO A 16 14.02 9.39 -7.02
C PRO A 16 12.67 8.79 -7.42
N PHE A 17 12.51 7.47 -7.55
CA PHE A 17 11.24 6.87 -7.94
C PHE A 17 11.17 5.43 -7.43
N LEU A 18 10.14 5.08 -6.67
CA LEU A 18 9.75 3.68 -6.45
C LEU A 18 8.26 3.50 -6.70
N HIS A 19 7.78 4.15 -7.76
CA HIS A 19 6.56 3.74 -8.45
C HIS A 19 6.97 2.93 -9.65
N ASP A 20 6.57 1.66 -9.67
CA ASP A 20 6.71 0.83 -10.85
C ASP A 20 5.87 1.45 -11.98
N GLN A 21 6.52 2.02 -12.99
CA GLN A 21 5.81 2.65 -14.11
C GLN A 21 4.86 1.70 -14.84
N ARG A 22 5.07 0.38 -14.72
CA ARG A 22 4.15 -0.63 -15.26
C ARG A 22 2.78 -0.58 -14.57
N LYS A 23 2.75 -0.20 -13.28
CA LYS A 23 1.55 -0.10 -12.45
C LYS A 23 0.84 1.25 -12.56
N GLY A 24 1.52 2.29 -13.04
CA GLY A 24 0.91 3.61 -13.30
C GLY A 24 -0.20 3.60 -14.36
N LYS A 25 -0.45 2.45 -15.01
CA LYS A 25 -1.53 2.26 -15.98
C LYS A 25 -2.88 1.96 -15.34
N ASN A 26 -2.91 1.47 -14.11
CA ASN A 26 -4.15 1.19 -13.39
C ASN A 26 -4.27 2.08 -12.16
N TRP A 27 -5.50 2.29 -11.70
CA TRP A 27 -5.78 2.88 -10.41
C TRP A 27 -5.15 2.07 -9.26
N TRP A 28 -4.71 2.73 -8.18
CA TRP A 28 -3.85 2.08 -7.18
C TRP A 28 -4.50 0.90 -6.44
N PHE A 29 -5.82 0.96 -6.18
CA PHE A 29 -6.56 -0.17 -5.62
C PHE A 29 -6.54 -1.40 -6.52
N TRP A 30 -6.61 -1.18 -7.83
CA TRP A 30 -6.49 -2.26 -8.79
C TRP A 30 -5.13 -2.94 -8.67
N ASN A 31 -4.05 -2.15 -8.61
CA ASN A 31 -2.70 -2.67 -8.45
C ASN A 31 -2.51 -3.45 -7.13
N LEU A 32 -3.17 -3.01 -6.06
CA LEU A 32 -3.19 -3.73 -4.78
C LEU A 32 -3.90 -5.08 -4.88
N LEU A 33 -4.98 -5.18 -5.66
CA LEU A 33 -5.82 -6.38 -5.77
C LEU A 33 -5.47 -7.27 -6.96
N GLU A 34 -4.60 -6.86 -7.87
CA GLU A 34 -4.38 -7.53 -9.16
C GLU A 34 -4.13 -9.05 -9.01
N ASP A 35 -3.19 -9.45 -8.17
CA ASP A 35 -2.87 -10.87 -7.95
C ASP A 35 -3.99 -11.63 -7.23
N TYR A 36 -4.79 -10.94 -6.40
CA TYR A 36 -5.97 -11.51 -5.78
C TYR A 36 -7.07 -11.78 -6.82
N LEU A 37 -7.34 -10.79 -7.66
CA LEU A 37 -8.33 -10.88 -8.74
C LEU A 37 -7.95 -11.96 -9.76
N LYS A 38 -6.67 -12.05 -10.15
CA LYS A 38 -6.19 -13.12 -11.05
C LYS A 38 -6.47 -14.51 -10.46
N ARG A 39 -6.18 -14.71 -9.18
CA ARG A 39 -6.44 -15.98 -8.50
C ARG A 39 -7.94 -16.30 -8.45
N ARG A 40 -8.77 -15.31 -8.12
CA ARG A 40 -10.23 -15.46 -8.07
C ARG A 40 -10.85 -15.72 -9.43
N ALA A 41 -10.46 -14.97 -10.44
CA ALA A 41 -10.92 -15.15 -11.82
C ALA A 41 -10.53 -16.54 -12.34
N ARG A 42 -9.28 -16.97 -12.11
CA ARG A 42 -8.83 -18.32 -12.46
C ARG A 42 -9.61 -19.43 -11.75
N GLN A 43 -9.99 -19.23 -10.48
CA GLN A 43 -10.81 -20.20 -9.73
C GLN A 43 -12.26 -20.25 -10.25
N LYS A 44 -12.85 -19.10 -10.58
CA LYS A 44 -14.25 -19.01 -11.03
C LYS A 44 -14.45 -19.45 -12.48
N LYS A 45 -13.51 -19.13 -13.37
CA LYS A 45 -13.66 -19.26 -14.83
C LYS A 45 -12.63 -20.19 -15.48
N GLY A 46 -11.64 -20.67 -14.73
CA GLY A 46 -10.56 -21.49 -15.27
C GLY A 46 -9.43 -20.66 -15.90
N PRO A 47 -8.55 -21.28 -16.70
CA PRO A 47 -7.38 -20.62 -17.28
C PRO A 47 -7.71 -19.52 -18.29
N ASP A 48 -8.91 -19.55 -18.90
CA ASP A 48 -9.35 -18.64 -19.95
C ASP A 48 -10.03 -17.37 -19.43
N TYR A 49 -9.82 -17.03 -18.14
CA TYR A 49 -10.39 -15.82 -17.57
C TYR A 49 -9.88 -14.56 -18.30
N THR A 50 -10.77 -13.58 -18.42
CA THR A 50 -10.47 -12.32 -19.12
C THR A 50 -10.19 -11.20 -18.12
N ARG A 51 -9.72 -10.07 -18.65
CA ARG A 51 -9.59 -8.84 -17.85
C ARG A 51 -10.96 -8.34 -17.37
N ASP A 52 -11.99 -8.45 -18.21
CA ASP A 52 -13.34 -8.01 -17.86
C ASP A 52 -13.92 -8.80 -16.67
N ASP A 53 -13.62 -10.11 -16.59
CA ASP A 53 -13.99 -10.94 -15.44
C ASP A 53 -13.34 -10.42 -14.14
N MET A 54 -12.07 -9.99 -14.21
CA MET A 54 -11.41 -9.37 -13.07
C MET A 54 -12.05 -8.02 -12.73
N ASP A 55 -12.39 -7.22 -13.75
CA ASP A 55 -12.94 -5.87 -13.55
C ASP A 55 -14.32 -5.93 -12.90
N GLU A 56 -15.14 -6.90 -13.28
CA GLU A 56 -16.41 -7.20 -12.63
C GLU A 56 -16.21 -7.61 -11.16
N ASP A 57 -15.31 -8.56 -10.90
CA ASP A 57 -15.05 -9.05 -9.54
C ASP A 57 -14.48 -7.93 -8.65
N PHE A 58 -13.62 -7.06 -9.19
CA PHE A 58 -13.10 -5.89 -8.49
C PHE A 58 -14.21 -4.93 -8.05
N ARG A 59 -15.14 -4.58 -8.96
CA ARG A 59 -16.28 -3.70 -8.61
C ARG A 59 -17.12 -4.28 -7.48
N GLN A 60 -17.26 -5.60 -7.43
CA GLN A 60 -18.00 -6.29 -6.37
C GLN A 60 -17.25 -6.28 -5.03
N ILE A 61 -15.97 -6.64 -5.01
CA ILE A 61 -15.26 -6.85 -3.74
C ILE A 61 -14.69 -5.57 -3.14
N LEU A 62 -14.39 -4.55 -3.95
CA LEU A 62 -13.66 -3.37 -3.50
C LEU A 62 -14.32 -2.69 -2.28
N PRO A 63 -15.65 -2.46 -2.23
CA PRO A 63 -16.28 -1.81 -1.08
C PRO A 63 -16.18 -2.61 0.23
N GLU A 64 -15.99 -3.93 0.16
CA GLU A 64 -15.88 -4.83 1.32
C GLU A 64 -14.43 -4.97 1.84
N THR A 65 -13.48 -4.31 1.16
CA THR A 65 -12.07 -4.43 1.51
C THR A 65 -11.65 -3.44 2.60
N LYS A 66 -10.60 -3.82 3.34
CA LYS A 66 -10.00 -3.02 4.40
C LYS A 66 -8.52 -2.83 4.14
N LEU A 67 -7.98 -1.69 4.54
CA LEU A 67 -6.56 -1.37 4.39
C LEU A 67 -5.87 -1.27 5.74
N LYS A 68 -4.60 -1.66 5.75
CA LYS A 68 -3.67 -1.39 6.85
C LYS A 68 -2.44 -0.70 6.31
N PHE A 69 -2.10 0.43 6.90
CA PHE A 69 -0.95 1.25 6.52
C PHE A 69 0.15 1.04 7.55
N TYR A 70 1.34 0.70 7.09
CA TYR A 70 2.50 0.43 7.92
C TYR A 70 3.64 1.39 7.57
N ALA A 71 4.32 1.91 8.59
CA ALA A 71 5.63 2.54 8.42
C ALA A 71 6.72 1.48 8.60
N LEU A 72 7.68 1.44 7.70
CA LEU A 72 8.86 0.59 7.82
C LEU A 72 9.90 1.29 8.71
N VAL A 73 10.23 0.70 9.85
CA VAL A 73 11.15 1.26 10.84
C VAL A 73 12.39 0.38 11.00
N PRO A 74 13.60 0.94 11.18
CA PRO A 74 14.76 0.16 11.56
C PRO A 74 14.56 -0.47 12.94
N ALA A 75 14.86 -1.77 13.07
CA ALA A 75 14.76 -2.51 14.32
C ALA A 75 15.96 -3.45 14.46
N GLY A 76 16.93 -3.07 15.31
CA GLY A 76 18.20 -3.77 15.44
C GLY A 76 18.95 -3.88 14.10
N MET A 77 19.21 -5.12 13.66
CA MET A 77 19.85 -5.43 12.37
C MET A 77 18.85 -5.59 11.20
N GLY A 78 17.56 -5.40 11.45
CA GLY A 78 16.48 -5.63 10.49
C GLY A 78 15.54 -4.43 10.34
N MET A 79 14.37 -4.72 9.78
CA MET A 79 13.30 -3.74 9.59
C MET A 79 11.98 -4.33 10.11
N GLU A 80 11.19 -3.50 10.78
CA GLU A 80 9.86 -3.85 11.29
C GLU A 80 8.78 -2.98 10.65
N PHE A 81 7.54 -3.47 10.67
CA PHE A 81 6.37 -2.77 10.16
C PHE A 81 5.53 -2.28 11.34
N LYS A 82 5.60 -0.99 11.62
CA LYS A 82 4.76 -0.32 12.61
C LYS A 82 3.40 -0.03 12.00
N LEU A 83 2.30 -0.50 12.61
CA LEU A 83 0.96 -0.23 12.11
C LEU A 83 0.53 1.19 12.49
N ILE A 84 0.24 2.03 11.49
CA ILE A 84 0.00 3.48 11.66
C ILE A 84 -1.37 3.94 11.13
N GLY A 85 -2.17 3.01 10.59
CA GLY A 85 -3.51 3.31 10.11
C GLY A 85 -4.29 2.08 9.70
N LYS A 86 -5.60 2.13 9.94
CA LYS A 86 -6.60 1.16 9.52
C LYS A 86 -7.71 1.95 8.81
N TYR A 87 -8.18 1.46 7.67
CA TYR A 87 -9.19 2.15 6.87
C TYR A 87 -10.16 1.14 6.26
N GLU A 88 -11.42 1.53 6.12
CA GLU A 88 -12.30 0.90 5.13
C GLU A 88 -11.99 1.47 3.75
N THR A 89 -11.99 0.64 2.72
CA THR A 89 -11.65 1.08 1.35
C THR A 89 -12.51 2.25 0.84
N PRO A 90 -13.84 2.30 1.06
CA PRO A 90 -14.67 3.43 0.66
C PRO A 90 -14.19 4.80 1.16
N GLU A 91 -13.47 4.85 2.28
CA GLU A 91 -12.92 6.11 2.82
C GLU A 91 -11.85 6.70 1.89
N LEU A 92 -11.17 5.88 1.10
CA LEU A 92 -9.99 6.26 0.30
C LEU A 92 -10.21 6.11 -1.21
N THR A 93 -11.41 5.74 -1.68
CA THR A 93 -11.69 5.59 -3.13
C THR A 93 -11.62 6.89 -3.91
N HIS A 94 -11.62 8.05 -3.24
CA HIS A 94 -11.42 9.35 -3.87
C HIS A 94 -9.94 9.63 -4.19
N LEU A 95 -9.00 8.83 -3.67
CA LEU A 95 -7.58 8.99 -3.94
C LEU A 95 -7.22 8.39 -5.30
N GLU A 96 -6.68 9.21 -6.20
CA GLU A 96 -6.09 8.74 -7.46
C GLU A 96 -4.70 8.12 -7.24
N ASP A 97 -3.89 8.78 -6.40
CA ASP A 97 -2.58 8.35 -5.95
C ASP A 97 -2.54 8.40 -4.40
N PRO A 98 -2.18 7.30 -3.73
CA PRO A 98 -2.07 7.28 -2.27
C PRO A 98 -0.87 8.07 -1.73
N VAL A 99 0.15 8.39 -2.54
CA VAL A 99 1.39 9.00 -2.04
C VAL A 99 1.21 10.43 -1.52
N PRO A 100 0.51 11.36 -2.20
CA PRO A 100 0.21 12.67 -1.65
C PRO A 100 -0.50 12.57 -0.29
N TYR A 101 -1.49 11.69 -0.17
CA TYR A 101 -2.20 11.44 1.09
C TYR A 101 -1.27 10.92 2.18
N ILE A 102 -0.41 9.95 1.87
CA ILE A 102 0.59 9.41 2.80
C ILE A 102 1.57 10.49 3.24
N ALA A 103 2.07 11.30 2.32
CA ALA A 103 3.02 12.38 2.62
C ALA A 103 2.40 13.44 3.53
N GLU A 104 1.15 13.84 3.25
CA GLU A 104 0.43 14.81 4.05
C GLU A 104 0.16 14.28 5.47
N LYS A 105 -0.40 13.06 5.56
CA LYS A 105 -0.87 12.47 6.83
C LYS A 105 0.27 11.94 7.69
N TYR A 106 1.22 11.24 7.09
CA TYR A 106 2.27 10.49 7.80
C TYR A 106 3.66 11.08 7.65
N GLY A 107 3.86 12.04 6.75
CA GLY A 107 5.17 12.62 6.47
C GLY A 107 6.06 11.68 5.68
N GLY A 108 7.37 11.93 5.72
CA GLY A 108 8.33 11.14 4.94
C GLY A 108 8.63 9.77 5.54
N GLY A 109 8.92 8.80 4.66
CA GLY A 109 9.22 7.43 5.09
C GLY A 109 9.04 6.39 3.98
N LYS A 110 9.25 5.13 4.36
CA LYS A 110 8.90 3.95 3.56
C LYS A 110 7.65 3.33 4.17
N PHE A 111 6.66 3.07 3.33
CA PHE A 111 5.36 2.60 3.76
C PHE A 111 5.00 1.31 3.05
N LYS A 112 4.19 0.49 3.72
CA LYS A 112 3.53 -0.68 3.13
C LYS A 112 2.04 -0.54 3.37
N VAL A 113 1.24 -0.69 2.32
CA VAL A 113 -0.21 -0.76 2.42
C VAL A 113 -0.62 -2.18 2.09
N ASN A 114 -1.34 -2.80 3.02
CA ASN A 114 -1.95 -4.10 2.80
C ASN A 114 -3.44 -3.92 2.62
N ILE A 115 -4.02 -4.65 1.67
CA ILE A 115 -5.46 -4.75 1.47
C ILE A 115 -5.95 -6.14 1.85
N TYR A 116 -7.10 -6.18 2.53
CA TYR A 116 -7.74 -7.39 3.03
C TYR A 116 -9.16 -7.45 2.50
N HIS A 117 -9.60 -8.64 2.10
CA HIS A 117 -10.98 -8.92 1.71
C HIS A 117 -11.50 -10.01 2.63
N GLN A 118 -12.60 -9.73 3.36
CA GLN A 118 -13.22 -10.66 4.32
C GLN A 118 -12.21 -11.26 5.33
N GLY A 119 -11.34 -10.41 5.89
CA GLY A 119 -10.31 -10.80 6.86
C GLY A 119 -9.08 -11.50 6.26
N THR A 120 -9.11 -11.87 4.97
CA THR A 120 -8.01 -12.53 4.28
C THR A 120 -7.11 -11.51 3.60
N PHE A 121 -5.80 -11.71 3.67
CA PHE A 121 -4.84 -10.88 2.94
C PHE A 121 -5.05 -11.03 1.43
N ALA A 122 -5.36 -9.92 0.76
CA ALA A 122 -5.62 -9.90 -0.67
C ALA A 122 -4.38 -9.40 -1.44
N GLY A 123 -3.71 -8.35 -0.95
CA GLY A 123 -2.49 -7.86 -1.59
C GLY A 123 -1.76 -6.77 -0.82
N THR A 124 -0.63 -6.34 -1.37
CA THR A 124 0.25 -5.36 -0.75
C THR A 124 0.97 -4.51 -1.77
N GLU A 125 1.23 -3.27 -1.43
CA GLU A 125 2.09 -2.37 -2.19
C GLU A 125 2.95 -1.52 -1.25
N ASN A 126 4.18 -1.24 -1.69
CA ASN A 126 5.10 -0.40 -0.93
C ASN A 126 5.14 0.99 -1.56
N TYR A 127 5.07 2.02 -0.72
CA TYR A 127 5.13 3.42 -1.13
C TYR A 127 6.30 4.13 -0.44
N LYS A 128 6.70 5.26 -1.01
CA LYS A 128 7.66 6.17 -0.38
C LYS A 128 7.12 7.59 -0.46
N ALA A 129 7.21 8.30 0.65
CA ALA A 129 6.90 9.73 0.70
C ALA A 129 8.12 10.52 1.19
N HIS A 130 8.24 11.75 0.71
CA HIS A 130 9.29 12.70 1.07
C HIS A 130 8.87 13.58 2.26
N GLY A 131 9.86 14.12 2.97
CA GLY A 131 9.66 15.04 4.10
C GLY A 131 10.06 14.46 5.46
N ASP A 132 9.74 15.19 6.52
CA ASP A 132 9.97 14.73 7.88
C ASP A 132 8.92 13.68 8.30
N PRO A 133 9.30 12.62 9.03
CA PRO A 133 8.36 11.60 9.46
C PRO A 133 7.43 12.13 10.56
N LYS A 134 6.11 12.06 10.33
CA LYS A 134 5.08 12.34 11.34
C LYS A 134 4.60 11.07 12.05
N TRP A 135 4.68 9.92 11.36
CA TRP A 135 4.29 8.60 11.87
C TRP A 135 5.06 8.14 13.12
N VAL A 136 6.18 8.77 13.45
CA VAL A 136 6.94 8.48 14.68
C VAL A 136 6.10 8.69 15.94
N GLN A 137 5.18 9.66 15.92
CA GLN A 137 4.31 9.99 17.06
C GLN A 137 3.07 9.10 17.17
N ILE A 138 2.76 8.32 16.13
CA ILE A 138 1.58 7.44 16.10
C ILE A 138 1.91 6.17 16.89
N PRO A 139 1.10 5.72 17.86
CA PRO A 139 1.33 4.44 18.54
C PRO A 139 1.29 3.25 17.57
N ASP A 140 2.00 2.16 17.88
CA ASP A 140 1.86 0.93 17.10
C ASP A 140 0.58 0.20 17.53
N ASP A 141 -0.36 0.03 16.60
CA ASP A 141 -1.65 -0.63 16.82
C ASP A 141 -1.67 -2.08 16.28
N SER A 142 -0.48 -2.66 16.09
CA SER A 142 -0.33 -4.08 15.77
C SER A 142 -0.80 -4.93 16.96
N PRO A 143 -1.64 -5.98 16.75
CA PRO A 143 -2.05 -6.89 17.82
C PRO A 143 -0.89 -7.71 18.41
N LEU A 144 0.29 -7.63 17.80
CA LEU A 144 1.55 -8.18 18.32
C LEU A 144 2.39 -7.10 19.03
N GLY A 145 1.82 -5.94 19.35
CA GLY A 145 2.54 -4.76 19.84
C GLY A 145 3.08 -4.91 21.27
N ALA A 146 4.29 -5.47 21.37
CA ALA A 146 5.43 -5.07 22.21
C ALA A 146 6.53 -6.14 22.07
#